data_AF-A0A0C1E5T7-F1
#
_entry.id   AF-A0A0C1E5T7-F1
#
_cell.length_a   1.000
_cell.length_b   1.000
_cell.length_c   1.000
_cell.angle_alpha   90.00
_cell.angle_beta   90.00
_cell.angle_gamma   90.00
#
_symmetry.space_group_name_H-M   'P 1'
#
loop_
_entity.id
_entity.type
_entity.pdbx_description
1 polymer ?
#
loop_
_entity_poly.entity_id
_entity_poly.type
_entity_poly.pdbx_seq_one_letter_code
_entity_poly.pdbx_strand_id
1 'polypeptide(L)'
;MFMVLIRQKFLENLTKLVYFLFIACISATTMPQTLPKVGTQEIVGKVNNISIEALVQSPSAQETPLQIVCVFEYTEGDIFTSPPALPKELNGLLHVDAALHGLITELRKTNKFEGKDLETLLITPPPNTIPAKKLLLIGLGNRNAFKEEKMRMIGVTGMREALRLGVSSYTHASDVKDGGVDSITGAVTGYVTQGALEGYKTQQFLKGQNASENLTVNKVTILTGPAFFEDSIVGIKKAIENFNP
;
A
#
# COMPACT_ATOMS: atom_id res chain seq x y z
N MET A 1 -14.51 15.94 -72.24
CA MET A 1 -15.70 15.82 -71.37
C MET A 1 -15.66 14.58 -70.46
N PHE A 2 -15.15 13.43 -70.92
CA PHE A 2 -15.08 12.18 -70.13
C PHE A 2 -14.17 12.22 -68.87
N MET A 3 -13.04 12.93 -68.91
CA MET A 3 -12.08 12.99 -67.79
C MET A 3 -12.55 13.82 -66.58
N VAL A 4 -13.52 14.73 -66.75
CA VAL A 4 -14.05 15.58 -65.67
C VAL A 4 -15.02 14.80 -64.79
N LEU A 5 -15.87 13.97 -65.40
CA LEU A 5 -16.86 13.13 -64.71
C LEU A 5 -16.22 12.04 -63.82
N ILE A 6 -15.04 11.51 -64.21
CA ILE A 6 -14.32 10.49 -63.43
C ILE A 6 -13.70 11.10 -62.16
N ARG A 7 -13.11 12.31 -62.26
CA ARG A 7 -12.56 13.01 -61.09
C ARG A 7 -13.65 13.39 -60.08
N GLN A 8 -14.83 13.78 -60.56
CA GLN A 8 -15.93 14.21 -59.70
C GLN A 8 -16.53 13.03 -58.90
N LYS A 9 -16.73 11.87 -59.55
CA LYS A 9 -17.15 10.64 -58.85
C LYS A 9 -16.11 10.09 -57.87
N PHE A 10 -14.82 10.25 -58.17
CA PHE A 10 -13.75 9.84 -57.26
C PHE A 10 -13.70 10.72 -56.00
N LEU A 11 -13.90 12.03 -56.16
CA LEU A 11 -13.93 12.99 -55.03
C LEU A 11 -15.17 12.80 -54.14
N GLU A 12 -16.33 12.47 -54.72
CA GLU A 12 -17.57 12.15 -53.98
C GLU A 12 -17.47 10.84 -53.20
N ASN A 13 -16.79 9.82 -53.75
CA ASN A 13 -16.56 8.56 -53.05
C ASN A 13 -15.49 8.70 -51.95
N LEU A 14 -14.49 9.56 -52.14
CA LEU A 14 -13.48 9.86 -51.12
C LEU A 14 -14.07 10.66 -49.95
N THR A 15 -14.97 11.62 -50.21
CA THR A 15 -15.69 12.35 -49.16
C THR A 15 -16.66 11.47 -48.39
N LYS A 16 -17.34 10.52 -49.06
CA LYS A 16 -18.19 9.52 -48.37
C LYS A 16 -17.39 8.54 -47.50
N LEU A 17 -16.19 8.13 -47.94
CA LEU A 17 -15.31 7.24 -47.17
C LEU A 17 -14.74 7.94 -45.93
N VAL A 18 -14.39 9.23 -46.04
CA VAL A 18 -13.94 10.06 -44.90
C VAL A 18 -15.09 10.33 -43.91
N TYR A 19 -16.32 10.49 -44.40
CA TYR A 19 -17.50 10.66 -43.54
C TYR A 19 -17.86 9.37 -42.78
N PHE A 20 -17.62 8.19 -43.37
CA PHE A 20 -17.88 6.91 -42.73
C PHE A 20 -16.83 6.54 -41.66
N LEU A 21 -15.58 6.99 -41.81
CA LEU A 21 -14.53 6.81 -40.80
C LEU A 21 -14.67 7.74 -39.59
N PHE A 22 -15.50 8.79 -39.66
CA PHE A 22 -15.65 9.76 -38.57
C PHE A 22 -16.73 9.39 -37.54
N ILE A 23 -17.57 8.39 -37.81
CA ILE A 23 -18.72 8.03 -36.96
C ILE A 23 -18.44 6.84 -36.03
N ALA A 24 -17.24 6.25 -36.07
CA ALA A 24 -16.82 5.22 -35.13
C ALA A 24 -15.98 5.77 -33.96
N CYS A 25 -16.27 6.99 -33.49
CA CYS A 25 -15.87 7.40 -32.15
C CYS A 25 -16.84 6.73 -31.17
N ILE A 26 -16.54 5.48 -30.82
CA ILE A 26 -17.12 4.85 -29.65
C ILE A 26 -16.68 5.69 -28.46
N SER A 27 -17.56 6.60 -28.01
CA SER A 27 -17.47 7.18 -26.68
C SER A 27 -17.52 6.01 -25.70
N ALA A 28 -16.36 5.53 -25.28
CA ALA A 28 -16.25 4.67 -24.12
C ALA A 28 -16.72 5.52 -22.94
N THR A 29 -18.00 5.41 -22.61
CA THR A 29 -18.56 5.95 -21.38
C THR A 29 -17.93 5.14 -20.25
N THR A 30 -16.84 5.66 -19.69
CA THR A 30 -16.35 5.20 -18.39
C THR A 30 -17.47 5.47 -17.40
N MET A 31 -18.23 4.43 -17.04
CA MET A 31 -19.15 4.53 -15.92
C MET A 31 -18.35 5.02 -14.70
N PRO A 32 -18.87 5.97 -13.91
CA PRO A 32 -18.21 6.36 -12.67
C PRO A 32 -18.10 5.12 -11.79
N GLN A 33 -16.90 4.56 -11.64
CA GLN A 33 -16.67 3.49 -10.69
C GLN A 33 -16.89 4.06 -9.30
N THR A 34 -17.91 3.56 -8.60
CA THR A 34 -18.10 3.85 -7.19
C THR A 34 -16.92 3.29 -6.41
N LEU A 35 -16.22 4.14 -5.65
CA LEU A 35 -15.07 3.70 -4.87
C LEU A 35 -15.49 2.63 -3.84
N PRO A 36 -14.64 1.63 -3.59
CA PRO A 36 -14.81 0.66 -2.50
C PRO A 36 -15.12 1.32 -1.16
N LYS A 37 -15.97 0.70 -0.35
CA LYS A 37 -16.31 1.22 0.98
C LYS A 37 -15.30 0.74 2.01
N VAL A 38 -15.21 1.43 3.14
CA VAL A 38 -14.49 0.91 4.32
C VAL A 38 -15.02 -0.49 4.65
N GLY A 39 -14.11 -1.44 4.87
CA GLY A 39 -14.41 -2.85 5.08
C GLY A 39 -14.43 -3.69 3.79
N THR A 40 -14.31 -3.10 2.60
CA THR A 40 -14.11 -3.88 1.37
C THR A 40 -12.74 -4.57 1.42
N GLN A 41 -12.72 -5.88 1.21
CA GLN A 41 -11.51 -6.70 1.30
C GLN A 41 -11.47 -7.77 0.22
N GLU A 42 -10.25 -8.19 -0.14
CA GLU A 42 -10.00 -9.32 -1.03
C GLU A 42 -8.81 -10.13 -0.55
N ILE A 43 -8.97 -11.45 -0.42
CA ILE A 43 -7.85 -12.37 -0.29
C ILE A 43 -7.24 -12.54 -1.68
N VAL A 44 -6.15 -11.83 -1.95
CA VAL A 44 -5.50 -11.78 -3.27
C VAL A 44 -4.80 -13.10 -3.58
N GLY A 45 -4.28 -13.78 -2.56
CA GLY A 45 -3.70 -15.10 -2.73
C GLY A 45 -3.20 -15.71 -1.43
N LYS A 46 -2.69 -16.94 -1.57
CA LYS A 46 -2.08 -17.69 -0.47
C LYS A 46 -0.73 -18.22 -0.93
N VAL A 47 0.31 -17.93 -0.15
CA VAL A 47 1.67 -18.43 -0.38
C VAL A 47 2.09 -19.19 0.88
N ASN A 48 2.49 -20.45 0.71
CA ASN A 48 2.69 -21.38 1.82
C ASN A 48 1.43 -21.46 2.71
N ASN A 49 1.54 -21.05 3.98
CA ASN A 49 0.44 -21.02 4.95
C ASN A 49 -0.05 -19.59 5.26
N ILE A 50 0.36 -18.59 4.46
CA ILE A 50 0.03 -17.19 4.68
C ILE A 50 -1.01 -16.74 3.65
N SER A 51 -2.18 -16.33 4.12
CA SER A 51 -3.15 -15.59 3.31
C SER A 51 -2.72 -14.13 3.21
N ILE A 52 -2.65 -13.59 2.00
CA ILE A 52 -2.35 -12.18 1.75
C ILE A 52 -3.63 -11.48 1.28
N GLU A 53 -4.02 -10.43 1.99
CA GLU A 53 -5.29 -9.71 1.83
C GLU A 53 -5.06 -8.22 1.56
N ALA A 54 -5.86 -7.63 0.68
CA ALA A 54 -6.03 -6.18 0.58
C ALA A 54 -7.29 -5.77 1.33
N LEU A 55 -7.24 -4.69 2.10
CA LEU A 55 -8.39 -4.19 2.88
C LEU A 55 -8.47 -2.67 2.85
N VAL A 56 -9.67 -2.16 2.54
CA VAL A 56 -10.01 -0.74 2.65
C VAL A 56 -10.33 -0.41 4.10
N GLN A 57 -9.34 0.07 4.85
CA GLN A 57 -9.51 0.43 6.25
C GLN A 57 -8.41 1.41 6.71
N SER A 58 -8.73 2.28 7.67
CA SER A 58 -7.75 3.14 8.33
C SER A 58 -6.98 2.35 9.40
N PRO A 59 -5.65 2.50 9.52
CA PRO A 59 -4.87 1.82 10.55
C PRO A 59 -5.31 2.15 11.99
N SER A 60 -5.97 3.30 12.22
CA SER A 60 -6.51 3.66 13.54
C SER A 60 -7.75 2.86 13.95
N ALA A 61 -8.44 2.25 12.99
CA ALA A 61 -9.69 1.52 13.20
C ALA A 61 -9.56 0.00 12.98
N GLN A 62 -8.37 -0.48 12.57
CA GLN A 62 -8.16 -1.89 12.26
C GLN A 62 -7.91 -2.74 13.50
N GLU A 63 -8.79 -3.71 13.75
CA GLU A 63 -8.53 -4.75 14.75
C GLU A 63 -7.53 -5.77 14.22
N THR A 64 -6.38 -5.88 14.90
CA THR A 64 -5.31 -6.79 14.50
C THR A 64 -4.38 -7.09 15.68
N PRO A 65 -3.73 -8.27 15.74
CA PRO A 65 -2.70 -8.54 16.74
C PRO A 65 -1.50 -7.57 16.65
N LEU A 66 -1.17 -7.13 15.44
CA LEU A 66 -0.10 -6.16 15.17
C LEU A 66 -0.51 -5.25 14.01
N GLN A 67 -0.59 -3.95 14.26
CA GLN A 67 -0.68 -2.92 13.23
C GLN A 67 0.73 -2.39 12.95
N ILE A 68 1.11 -2.28 11.68
CA ILE A 68 2.34 -1.64 11.24
C ILE A 68 1.95 -0.33 10.56
N VAL A 69 2.65 0.74 10.91
CA VAL A 69 2.52 2.09 10.33
C VAL A 69 3.92 2.56 9.97
N CYS A 70 4.08 3.16 8.80
CA CYS A 70 5.38 3.65 8.35
C CYS A 70 5.42 5.18 8.40
N VAL A 71 6.58 5.76 8.74
CA VAL A 71 6.73 7.22 8.82
C VAL A 71 8.07 7.65 8.27
N PHE A 72 8.11 8.80 7.60
CA PHE A 72 9.37 9.41 7.17
C PHE A 72 10.11 10.09 8.33
N GLU A 73 11.34 10.50 8.07
CA GLU A 73 12.10 11.37 8.98
C GLU A 73 11.31 12.62 9.34
N TYR A 74 11.31 12.91 10.65
CA TYR A 74 10.55 14.00 11.24
C TYR A 74 10.96 15.36 10.70
N THR A 75 9.94 16.11 10.26
CA THR A 75 10.01 17.57 10.13
C THR A 75 8.82 18.16 10.87
N GLU A 76 8.97 19.34 11.48
CA GLU A 76 7.87 19.97 12.23
C GLU A 76 6.61 20.07 11.37
N GLY A 77 5.49 19.61 11.92
CA GLY A 77 4.19 19.60 11.25
C GLY A 77 3.98 18.51 10.21
N ASP A 78 4.91 17.58 9.96
CA ASP A 78 4.85 16.75 8.76
C ASP A 78 3.64 15.81 8.58
N ILE A 79 3.09 15.29 9.67
CA ILE A 79 1.83 14.52 9.68
C ILE A 79 0.62 15.41 9.30
N PHE A 80 0.76 16.73 9.46
CA PHE A 80 -0.30 17.73 9.28
C PHE A 80 -0.10 18.59 8.02
N THR A 81 1.13 18.79 7.55
CA THR A 81 1.47 19.84 6.57
C THR A 81 2.36 19.41 5.39
N SER A 82 3.18 18.35 5.49
CA SER A 82 4.27 18.09 4.52
C SER A 82 3.81 17.29 3.28
N PRO A 83 4.36 17.53 2.07
CA PRO A 83 3.70 18.33 1.03
C PRO A 83 3.07 17.53 -0.14
N PRO A 84 1.82 17.88 -0.52
CA PRO A 84 0.73 17.79 0.43
C PRO A 84 0.53 16.33 0.82
N ALA A 85 0.55 16.07 2.12
CA ALA A 85 -0.02 14.88 2.70
C ALA A 85 -1.47 14.73 2.21
N LEU A 86 -1.99 13.50 2.25
CA LEU A 86 -3.41 13.30 1.97
C LEU A 86 -4.27 14.23 2.85
N PRO A 87 -5.43 14.70 2.35
CA PRO A 87 -6.40 15.44 3.14
C PRO A 87 -6.67 14.74 4.47
N LYS A 88 -6.98 15.51 5.51
CA LYS A 88 -7.16 15.00 6.88
C LYS A 88 -8.06 13.77 6.94
N GLU A 89 -9.14 13.78 6.17
CA GLU A 89 -10.17 12.73 6.12
C GLU A 89 -9.65 11.41 5.52
N LEU A 90 -8.53 11.45 4.80
CA LEU A 90 -7.90 10.32 4.10
C LEU A 90 -6.53 9.94 4.68
N ASN A 91 -6.02 10.69 5.67
CA ASN A 91 -4.68 10.50 6.22
C ASN A 91 -4.72 9.51 7.41
N GLY A 92 -4.35 8.26 7.16
CA GLY A 92 -4.34 7.18 8.13
C GLY A 92 -3.37 7.44 9.28
N LEU A 93 -2.17 7.95 8.99
CA LEU A 93 -1.16 8.29 10.00
C LEU A 93 -1.66 9.36 10.98
N LEU A 94 -2.31 10.41 10.46
CA LEU A 94 -2.94 11.46 11.27
C LEU A 94 -4.04 10.88 12.18
N HIS A 95 -4.86 9.97 11.66
CA HIS A 95 -5.89 9.32 12.47
C HIS A 95 -5.30 8.44 13.57
N VAL A 96 -4.18 7.74 13.32
CA VAL A 96 -3.50 6.93 14.33
C VAL A 96 -2.94 7.82 15.43
N ASP A 97 -2.22 8.89 15.07
CA ASP A 97 -1.64 9.80 16.06
C ASP A 97 -2.72 10.51 16.88
N ALA A 98 -3.81 10.94 16.25
CA ALA A 98 -4.97 11.52 16.94
C ALA A 98 -5.60 10.53 17.94
N ALA A 99 -5.79 9.27 17.53
CA ALA A 99 -6.32 8.22 18.41
C ALA A 99 -5.39 7.90 19.59
N LEU A 100 -4.08 8.10 19.42
CA LEU A 100 -3.06 7.98 20.46
C LEU A 100 -2.81 9.29 21.22
N HIS A 101 -3.66 10.30 21.06
CA HIS A 101 -3.55 11.61 21.70
C HIS A 101 -2.21 12.32 21.45
N GLY A 102 -1.67 12.19 20.23
CA GLY A 102 -0.43 12.86 19.81
C GLY A 102 0.86 12.13 20.19
N LEU A 103 0.79 10.89 20.68
CA LEU A 103 1.96 10.14 21.13
C LEU A 103 3.05 9.99 20.07
N ILE A 104 2.68 9.74 18.80
CA ILE A 104 3.67 9.60 17.71
C ILE A 104 4.34 10.94 17.46
N THR A 105 3.56 12.02 17.43
CA THR A 105 4.10 13.38 17.31
C THR A 105 5.06 13.70 18.46
N GLU A 106 4.71 13.41 19.70
CA GLU A 106 5.56 13.66 20.88
C GLU A 106 6.86 12.84 20.86
N LEU A 107 6.79 11.56 20.48
CA LEU A 107 7.99 10.71 20.33
C LEU A 107 8.97 11.30 19.30
N ARG A 108 8.44 11.85 18.21
CA ARG A 108 9.22 12.43 17.12
C ARG A 108 9.79 13.79 17.49
N LYS A 109 8.98 14.67 18.08
CA LYS A 109 9.40 15.98 18.61
C LYS A 109 10.51 15.88 19.65
N THR A 110 10.51 14.81 20.45
CA THR A 110 11.47 14.60 21.54
C THR A 110 12.65 13.70 21.16
N ASN A 111 12.86 13.45 19.86
CA ASN A 111 13.93 12.62 19.31
C ASN A 111 13.99 11.21 19.93
N LYS A 112 12.84 10.64 20.31
CA LYS A 112 12.74 9.25 20.79
C LYS A 112 12.47 8.27 19.66
N PHE A 113 11.99 8.77 18.53
CA PHE A 113 11.87 8.06 17.29
C PHE A 113 11.99 9.07 16.15
N GLU A 114 13.00 8.97 15.30
CA GLU A 114 13.25 9.98 14.27
C GLU A 114 12.55 9.66 12.95
N GLY A 115 12.27 8.38 12.68
CA GLY A 115 11.78 7.89 11.39
C GLY A 115 12.91 7.56 10.41
N LYS A 116 14.12 7.29 10.91
CA LYS A 116 15.29 6.90 10.10
C LYS A 116 15.03 5.60 9.34
N ASP A 117 15.73 5.38 8.25
CA ASP A 117 15.56 4.19 7.41
C ASP A 117 15.65 2.89 8.25
N LEU A 118 14.57 2.10 8.24
CA LEU A 118 14.41 0.86 9.00
C LEU A 118 14.46 0.99 10.53
N GLU A 119 14.37 2.21 11.09
CA GLU A 119 14.19 2.42 12.53
C GLU A 119 12.85 1.80 12.96
N THR A 120 12.84 1.02 14.05
CA THR A 120 11.62 0.38 14.56
C THR A 120 11.31 0.79 15.99
N LEU A 121 10.03 0.99 16.29
CA LEU A 121 9.54 1.20 17.64
C LEU A 121 8.22 0.48 17.86
N LEU A 122 8.18 -0.40 18.85
CA LEU A 122 6.98 -1.12 19.24
C LEU A 122 6.26 -0.36 20.36
N ILE A 123 4.98 -0.08 20.14
CA ILE A 123 4.08 0.57 21.09
C ILE A 123 3.01 -0.45 21.49
N THR A 124 2.77 -0.58 22.79
CA THR A 124 1.53 -1.16 23.30
C THR A 124 0.53 -0.01 23.42
N PRO A 125 -0.52 0.05 22.59
CA PRO A 125 -1.44 1.17 22.64
C PRO A 125 -2.10 1.28 24.02
N PRO A 126 -2.27 2.50 24.56
CA PRO A 126 -3.04 2.68 25.78
C PRO A 126 -4.46 2.10 25.63
N PRO A 127 -5.08 1.62 26.71
CA PRO A 127 -6.44 1.09 26.63
C PRO A 127 -7.41 2.07 25.95
N ASN A 128 -8.28 1.54 25.08
CA ASN A 128 -9.32 2.28 24.37
C ASN A 128 -8.83 3.38 23.40
N THR A 129 -7.58 3.33 22.91
CA THR A 129 -7.10 4.27 21.87
C THR A 129 -7.32 3.74 20.46
N ILE A 130 -6.71 2.59 20.12
CA ILE A 130 -6.89 1.88 18.85
C ILE A 130 -7.19 0.40 19.11
N PRO A 131 -7.90 -0.30 18.21
CA PRO A 131 -8.26 -1.71 18.42
C PRO A 131 -7.09 -2.69 18.25
N ALA A 132 -6.01 -2.27 17.58
CA ALA A 132 -4.79 -3.06 17.43
C ALA A 132 -4.15 -3.37 18.80
N LYS A 133 -3.70 -4.62 19.00
CA LYS A 133 -3.09 -5.04 20.29
C LYS A 133 -1.66 -4.53 20.46
N LYS A 134 -0.95 -4.36 19.35
CA LYS A 134 0.39 -3.78 19.25
C LYS A 134 0.45 -2.88 18.02
N LEU A 135 1.21 -1.80 18.11
CA LEU A 135 1.53 -0.90 16.99
C LEU A 135 3.04 -0.89 16.79
N LEU A 136 3.51 -1.21 15.58
CA LEU A 136 4.90 -1.08 15.18
C LEU A 136 5.05 0.10 14.24
N LEU A 137 5.90 1.05 14.62
CA LEU A 137 6.38 2.08 13.72
C LEU A 137 7.61 1.57 12.98
N ILE A 138 7.67 1.83 11.67
CA ILE A 138 8.87 1.60 10.85
C ILE A 138 9.24 2.90 10.12
N GLY A 139 10.48 3.33 10.27
CA GLY A 139 11.00 4.52 9.60
C GLY A 139 11.30 4.27 8.12
N LEU A 140 10.88 5.22 7.28
CA LEU A 140 11.10 5.25 5.83
C LEU A 140 12.33 6.08 5.43
N GLY A 141 12.97 6.75 6.40
CA GLY A 141 14.12 7.63 6.18
C GLY A 141 13.74 8.97 5.53
N ASN A 142 14.67 9.53 4.78
CA ASN A 142 14.48 10.81 4.10
C ASN A 142 13.45 10.70 2.94
N ARG A 143 12.34 11.44 3.07
CA ARG A 143 11.25 11.47 2.07
C ARG A 143 11.69 11.90 0.67
N ASN A 144 12.65 12.81 0.56
CA ASN A 144 13.15 13.32 -0.72
C ASN A 144 14.02 12.30 -1.47
N ALA A 145 14.45 11.24 -0.78
CA ALA A 145 15.19 10.13 -1.36
C ALA A 145 14.32 8.88 -1.53
N PHE A 146 12.99 8.97 -1.30
CA PHE A 146 12.11 7.82 -1.35
C PHE A 146 12.05 7.19 -2.75
N LYS A 147 11.97 5.85 -2.77
CA LYS A 147 11.79 5.00 -3.95
C LYS A 147 11.02 3.78 -3.49
N GLU A 148 10.04 3.34 -4.27
CA GLU A 148 9.13 2.25 -3.90
C GLU A 148 9.87 0.95 -3.57
N GLU A 149 11.00 0.68 -4.24
CA GLU A 149 11.87 -0.49 -3.98
C GLU A 149 12.28 -0.66 -2.51
N LYS A 150 12.42 0.45 -1.76
CA LYS A 150 12.75 0.39 -0.32
C LYS A 150 11.69 -0.34 0.49
N MET A 151 10.43 -0.32 0.03
CA MET A 151 9.33 -1.00 0.71
C MET A 151 9.52 -2.52 0.78
N ARG A 152 10.41 -3.09 -0.03
CA ARG A 152 10.84 -4.49 0.10
C ARG A 152 11.48 -4.75 1.46
N MET A 153 12.44 -3.92 1.87
CA MET A 153 13.08 -4.10 3.17
C MET A 153 12.16 -3.74 4.34
N ILE A 154 11.20 -2.82 4.13
CA ILE A 154 10.11 -2.57 5.08
C ILE A 154 9.24 -3.82 5.28
N GLY A 155 8.86 -4.49 4.18
CA GLY A 155 8.12 -5.76 4.23
C GLY A 155 8.89 -6.88 4.96
N VAL A 156 10.19 -7.03 4.67
CA VAL A 156 11.07 -7.98 5.38
C VAL A 156 11.08 -7.69 6.88
N THR A 157 11.25 -6.41 7.24
CA THR A 157 11.30 -5.96 8.63
C THR A 157 9.98 -6.24 9.35
N GLY A 158 8.85 -5.85 8.75
CA GLY A 158 7.52 -6.07 9.32
C GLY A 158 7.22 -7.55 9.57
N MET A 159 7.53 -8.44 8.61
CA MET A 159 7.33 -9.88 8.81
C MET A 159 8.22 -10.45 9.91
N ARG A 160 9.50 -10.07 9.96
CA ARG A 160 10.43 -10.53 11.02
C ARG A 160 9.97 -10.10 12.40
N GLU A 161 9.52 -8.85 12.53
CA GLU A 161 8.98 -8.33 13.79
C GLU A 161 7.69 -9.06 14.19
N ALA A 162 6.78 -9.32 13.25
CA ALA A 162 5.57 -10.08 13.51
C ALA A 162 5.87 -11.51 13.99
N LEU A 163 6.81 -12.20 13.34
CA LEU A 163 7.25 -13.54 13.74
C LEU A 163 7.94 -13.53 15.10
N ARG A 164 8.80 -12.55 15.38
CA ARG A 164 9.47 -12.37 16.68
C ARG A 164 8.47 -12.12 17.81
N LEU A 165 7.35 -11.44 17.51
CA LEU A 165 6.26 -11.20 18.46
C LEU A 165 5.32 -12.39 18.62
N GLY A 166 5.45 -13.44 17.80
CA GLY A 166 4.60 -14.63 17.84
C GLY A 166 3.14 -14.36 17.45
N VAL A 167 2.85 -13.29 16.72
CA VAL A 167 1.46 -12.98 16.33
C VAL A 167 0.99 -13.91 15.20
N SER A 168 -0.32 -14.22 15.17
CA SER A 168 -0.91 -15.04 14.11
C SER A 168 -1.18 -14.25 12.82
N SER A 169 -1.30 -12.93 12.93
CA SER A 169 -1.52 -12.04 11.79
C SER A 169 -1.04 -10.64 12.11
N TYR A 170 -0.80 -9.86 11.05
CA TYR A 170 -0.55 -8.43 11.18
C TYR A 170 -1.19 -7.69 10.01
N THR A 171 -1.34 -6.38 10.20
CA THR A 171 -1.83 -5.47 9.19
C THR A 171 -0.78 -4.40 8.91
N HIS A 172 -0.60 -4.00 7.66
CA HIS A 172 0.42 -3.06 7.23
C HIS A 172 -0.19 -1.85 6.53
N ALA A 173 0.06 -0.67 7.08
CA ALA A 173 -0.19 0.62 6.44
C ALA A 173 1.16 1.23 6.05
N SER A 174 1.36 1.45 4.75
CA SER A 174 2.63 1.97 4.23
C SER A 174 2.74 3.49 4.36
N ASP A 175 1.62 4.21 4.43
CA ASP A 175 1.50 5.65 4.76
C ASP A 175 2.46 6.58 3.99
N VAL A 176 2.89 6.15 2.79
CA VAL A 176 3.81 6.90 1.93
C VAL A 176 3.17 8.22 1.47
N LYS A 177 1.91 8.14 1.03
CA LYS A 177 1.13 9.31 0.59
C LYS A 177 0.69 10.18 1.77
N ASP A 178 0.52 9.59 2.95
CA ASP A 178 0.22 10.30 4.20
C ASP A 178 1.40 11.18 4.63
N GLY A 179 2.63 10.78 4.30
CA GLY A 179 3.85 11.56 4.52
C GLY A 179 4.18 12.58 3.43
N GLY A 180 3.29 12.77 2.45
CA GLY A 180 3.46 13.73 1.35
C GLY A 180 4.40 13.26 0.23
N VAL A 181 4.56 11.95 0.05
CA VAL A 181 5.31 11.37 -1.07
C VAL A 181 4.34 10.72 -2.05
N ASP A 182 4.30 11.24 -3.28
CA ASP A 182 3.61 10.52 -4.35
C ASP A 182 4.39 9.25 -4.72
N SER A 183 3.65 8.18 -5.00
CA SER A 183 4.22 6.87 -5.29
C SER A 183 3.24 6.00 -6.05
N ILE A 184 3.79 5.05 -6.80
CA ILE A 184 2.98 4.05 -7.50
C ILE A 184 2.46 3.04 -6.47
N THR A 185 1.17 3.13 -6.11
CA THR A 185 0.55 2.30 -5.06
C THR A 185 0.81 0.80 -5.29
N GLY A 186 0.57 0.29 -6.49
CA GLY A 186 0.83 -1.12 -6.80
C GLY A 186 2.29 -1.53 -6.68
N ALA A 187 3.24 -0.61 -6.90
CA ALA A 187 4.66 -0.90 -6.65
C ALA A 187 4.94 -0.97 -5.15
N VAL A 188 4.41 -0.04 -4.35
CA VAL A 188 4.53 -0.06 -2.89
C VAL A 188 3.97 -1.36 -2.30
N THR A 189 2.73 -1.72 -2.62
CA THR A 189 2.10 -2.94 -2.07
C THR A 189 2.77 -4.21 -2.57
N GLY A 190 3.23 -4.21 -3.82
CA GLY A 190 4.02 -5.31 -4.39
C GLY A 190 5.34 -5.51 -3.64
N TYR A 191 6.11 -4.45 -3.43
CA TYR A 191 7.39 -4.55 -2.71
C TYR A 191 7.21 -4.93 -1.24
N VAL A 192 6.22 -4.36 -0.53
CA VAL A 192 5.90 -4.80 0.85
C VAL A 192 5.58 -6.30 0.89
N THR A 193 4.73 -6.76 -0.02
CA THR A 193 4.31 -8.18 -0.09
C THR A 193 5.50 -9.07 -0.39
N GLN A 194 6.32 -8.71 -1.39
CA GLN A 194 7.54 -9.44 -1.74
C GLN A 194 8.46 -9.58 -0.51
N GLY A 195 8.75 -8.46 0.16
CA GLY A 195 9.61 -8.45 1.33
C GLY A 195 9.07 -9.30 2.48
N ALA A 196 7.76 -9.23 2.72
CA ALA A 196 7.11 -10.05 3.74
C ALA A 196 7.27 -11.55 3.46
N LEU A 197 7.06 -11.97 2.22
CA LEU A 197 7.23 -13.37 1.80
C LEU A 197 8.69 -13.84 1.90
N GLU A 198 9.65 -12.99 1.51
CA GLU A 198 11.10 -13.27 1.65
C GLU A 198 11.53 -13.39 3.12
N GLY A 199 11.03 -12.51 3.99
CA GLY A 199 11.26 -12.54 5.43
C GLY A 199 10.74 -13.86 6.03
N TYR A 200 9.54 -14.26 5.65
CA TYR A 200 8.96 -15.53 6.09
C TYR A 200 9.73 -16.75 5.57
N LYS A 201 10.10 -16.77 4.28
CA LYS A 201 10.90 -17.87 3.70
C LYS A 201 12.25 -18.03 4.38
N THR A 202 12.89 -16.92 4.75
CA THR A 202 14.12 -16.96 5.55
C THR A 202 13.88 -17.66 6.89
N GLN A 203 12.81 -17.30 7.60
CA GLN A 203 12.49 -17.91 8.89
C GLN A 203 12.09 -19.38 8.74
N GLN A 204 11.42 -19.75 7.64
CA GLN A 204 11.09 -21.14 7.30
C GLN A 204 12.35 -21.98 7.04
N PHE A 205 13.34 -21.44 6.33
CA PHE A 205 14.64 -22.08 6.17
C PHE A 205 15.30 -22.33 7.53
N LEU A 206 15.35 -21.31 8.40
CA LEU A 206 15.92 -21.44 9.76
C LEU A 206 15.17 -22.47 10.60
N LYS A 207 13.84 -22.55 10.50
CA LYS A 207 13.05 -23.59 11.17
C LYS A 207 13.42 -24.99 10.69
N GLY A 208 13.66 -25.17 9.38
CA GLY A 208 14.17 -26.43 8.83
C GLY A 208 15.56 -26.82 9.35
N GLN A 209 16.34 -25.86 9.85
CA GLN A 209 17.63 -26.08 10.50
C GLN A 209 17.55 -26.20 12.03
N ASN A 210 16.35 -26.28 12.61
CA ASN A 210 16.12 -26.18 14.06
C ASN A 210 16.71 -24.90 14.70
N ALA A 211 16.81 -23.82 13.92
CA ALA A 211 17.37 -22.53 14.32
C ALA A 211 16.29 -21.42 14.39
N SER A 212 15.02 -21.80 14.53
CA SER A 212 13.88 -20.90 14.67
C SER A 212 12.76 -21.57 15.45
N GLU A 213 12.03 -20.75 16.20
CA GLU A 213 10.72 -21.08 16.75
C GLU A 213 9.68 -21.36 15.64
N ASN A 214 8.48 -21.76 16.07
CA ASN A 214 7.35 -21.95 15.17
C ASN A 214 6.93 -20.65 14.46
N LEU A 215 6.69 -20.75 13.17
CA LEU A 215 6.12 -19.68 12.34
C LEU A 215 4.64 -19.52 12.69
N THR A 216 4.29 -18.42 13.35
CA THR A 216 2.91 -18.16 13.81
C THR A 216 2.06 -17.41 12.79
N VAL A 217 2.68 -16.56 11.97
CA VAL A 217 1.97 -15.70 11.02
C VAL A 217 1.33 -16.53 9.92
N ASN A 218 0.00 -16.44 9.81
CA ASN A 218 -0.81 -17.11 8.79
C ASN A 218 -1.70 -16.13 7.99
N LYS A 219 -1.71 -14.84 8.33
CA LYS A 219 -2.36 -13.79 7.55
C LYS A 219 -1.58 -12.48 7.57
N VAL A 220 -1.45 -11.86 6.40
CA VAL A 220 -0.95 -10.50 6.22
C VAL A 220 -2.02 -9.69 5.51
N THR A 221 -2.44 -8.59 6.11
CA THR A 221 -3.39 -7.65 5.49
C THR A 221 -2.65 -6.37 5.11
N ILE A 222 -2.75 -5.94 3.86
CA ILE A 222 -2.24 -4.66 3.37
C ILE A 222 -3.40 -3.66 3.34
N LEU A 223 -3.28 -2.57 4.09
CA LEU A 223 -4.30 -1.51 4.10
C LEU A 223 -4.14 -0.60 2.90
N THR A 224 -5.27 -0.14 2.39
CA THR A 224 -5.34 0.77 1.25
C THR A 224 -6.50 1.74 1.40
N GLY A 225 -6.33 2.93 0.84
CA GLY A 225 -7.45 3.86 0.64
C GLY A 225 -8.42 3.34 -0.45
N PRO A 226 -9.69 3.77 -0.43
CA PRO A 226 -10.69 3.40 -1.43
C PRO A 226 -10.23 3.58 -2.89
N ALA A 227 -9.58 4.70 -3.18
CA ALA A 227 -9.11 5.04 -4.53
C ALA A 227 -7.95 4.17 -5.03
N PHE A 228 -7.31 3.41 -4.14
CA PHE A 228 -6.08 2.66 -4.44
C PHE A 228 -6.26 1.15 -4.29
N PHE A 229 -7.49 0.68 -4.05
CA PHE A 229 -7.78 -0.72 -3.76
C PHE A 229 -7.37 -1.67 -4.90
N GLU A 230 -7.81 -1.37 -6.13
CA GLU A 230 -7.51 -2.19 -7.31
C GLU A 230 -5.99 -2.20 -7.63
N ASP A 231 -5.34 -1.03 -7.58
CA ASP A 231 -3.88 -0.93 -7.77
C ASP A 231 -3.11 -1.74 -6.72
N SER A 232 -3.60 -1.73 -5.48
CA SER A 232 -3.03 -2.50 -4.38
C SER A 232 -3.10 -3.99 -4.66
N ILE A 233 -4.25 -4.49 -5.11
CA ILE A 233 -4.47 -5.89 -5.51
C ILE A 233 -3.52 -6.28 -6.64
N VAL A 234 -3.40 -5.46 -7.69
CA VAL A 234 -2.48 -5.72 -8.81
C VAL A 234 -1.03 -5.86 -8.32
N GLY A 235 -0.60 -4.97 -7.43
CA GLY A 235 0.73 -5.02 -6.81
C GLY A 235 0.98 -6.29 -6.01
N ILE A 236 0.05 -6.64 -5.12
CA ILE A 236 0.10 -7.85 -4.29
C ILE A 236 0.15 -9.11 -5.16
N LYS A 237 -0.74 -9.18 -6.16
CA LYS A 237 -0.82 -10.32 -7.08
C LYS A 237 0.49 -10.53 -7.83
N LYS A 238 1.08 -9.45 -8.37
CA LYS A 238 2.37 -9.52 -9.07
C LYS A 238 3.50 -10.01 -8.14
N ALA A 239 3.51 -9.58 -6.88
CA ALA A 239 4.49 -10.06 -5.92
C ALA A 239 4.34 -11.55 -5.62
N ILE A 240 3.10 -12.04 -5.50
CA ILE A 240 2.78 -13.46 -5.30
C ILE A 240 3.20 -14.29 -6.52
N GLU A 241 2.86 -13.85 -7.73
CA GLU A 241 3.20 -14.55 -8.98
C GLU A 241 4.71 -14.66 -9.21
N ASN A 242 5.47 -13.62 -8.83
CA ASN A 242 6.93 -13.60 -8.93
C ASN A 242 7.64 -14.33 -7.79
N PHE A 243 6.92 -14.65 -6.71
CA PHE A 243 7.53 -15.33 -5.57
C PHE A 243 7.68 -16.81 -5.87
N ASN A 244 8.93 -17.27 -6.01
CA ASN A 244 9.21 -18.70 -6.11
C ASN A 244 9.27 -19.29 -4.69
N PRO A 245 8.24 -20.05 -4.25
CA PRO A 245 8.14 -20.54 -2.87
C PRO A 245 9.30 -21.42 -2.44
#